data_AF-A0A7X1HXT1-F1
#
_entry.id   AF-A0A7X1HXT1-F1
#
_cell.length_a   1.000
_cell.length_b   1.000
_cell.length_c   1.000
_cell.angle_alpha   90.00
_cell.angle_beta   90.00
_cell.angle_gamma   90.00
#
_symmetry.space_group_name_H-M   'P 1'
#
loop_
_entity.id
_entity.type
_entity.pdbx_description
1 polymer ?
#
loop_
_entity_poly.entity_id
_entity_poly.type
_entity_poly.pdbx_seq_one_letter_code
_entity_poly.pdbx_strand_id
1 'polypeptide(L)'
;MRPADRTAVSPRQALLDRAADLLGLAPSQVDVRRPLCALGLDSLMAAQLRQRLLADHGIDIPLGRLLAQAPVEEILSDIAAA
;
A
#
# COMPACT_ATOMS: atom_id res chain seq x y z
N MET A 1 -4.81 -29.66 2.12
CA MET A 1 -4.04 -28.72 1.29
C MET A 1 -3.39 -27.73 2.25
N ARG A 2 -2.07 -27.76 2.45
CA ARG A 2 -1.38 -26.89 3.44
C ARG A 2 -1.04 -25.56 2.77
N PRO A 3 -1.54 -24.39 3.22
CA PRO A 3 -1.07 -23.10 2.74
C PRO A 3 0.24 -22.78 3.46
N ALA A 4 1.31 -23.44 3.03
CA ALA A 4 2.66 -23.24 3.54
C ALA A 4 3.57 -22.80 2.39
N ASP A 5 3.21 -21.67 1.79
CA ASP A 5 4.21 -20.74 1.26
C ASP A 5 3.97 -19.41 1.97
N ARG A 6 4.40 -19.38 3.24
CA ARG A 6 4.39 -18.22 4.11
C ARG A 6 5.60 -17.35 3.75
N THR A 7 5.72 -17.01 2.46
CA THR A 7 6.60 -15.93 2.03
C THR A 7 6.03 -14.69 2.71
N ALA A 8 6.70 -14.21 3.75
CA ALA A 8 6.33 -12.99 4.42
C ALA A 8 6.37 -11.88 3.36
N VAL A 9 5.19 -11.57 2.79
CA VAL A 9 5.06 -10.52 1.80
C VAL A 9 5.61 -9.27 2.47
N SER A 10 6.63 -8.68 1.85
CA SER A 10 7.28 -7.52 2.44
C SER A 10 6.24 -6.41 2.64
N PRO A 11 6.32 -5.59 3.70
CA PRO A 11 5.37 -4.50 3.96
C PRO A 11 5.16 -3.60 2.72
N ARG A 12 6.24 -3.41 1.96
CA ARG A 12 6.23 -2.73 0.66
C ARG A 12 5.33 -3.40 -0.38
N GLN A 13 5.46 -4.71 -0.56
CA GLN A 13 4.65 -5.45 -1.52
C GLN A 13 3.19 -5.48 -1.08
N ALA A 14 2.91 -5.61 0.23
CA ALA A 14 1.56 -5.55 0.74
C ALA A 14 0.87 -4.21 0.42
N LEU A 15 1.57 -3.08 0.60
CA LEU A 15 1.05 -1.77 0.22
C LEU A 15 0.73 -1.70 -1.27
N LEU A 16 1.67 -2.13 -2.13
CA LEU A 16 1.50 -2.08 -3.59
C LEU A 16 0.38 -2.98 -4.06
N ASP A 17 0.30 -4.20 -3.55
CA ASP A 17 -0.72 -5.18 -3.92
C ASP A 17 -2.13 -4.67 -3.55
N ARG A 18 -2.28 -4.15 -2.34
CA ARG A 18 -3.55 -3.58 -1.88
C ARG A 18 -3.91 -2.27 -2.57
N ALA A 19 -2.93 -1.42 -2.87
CA ALA A 19 -3.17 -0.20 -3.63
C ALA A 19 -3.60 -0.53 -5.06
N ALA A 20 -2.94 -1.50 -5.70
CA ALA A 20 -3.27 -1.96 -7.04
C ALA A 20 -4.68 -2.58 -7.09
N ASP A 21 -5.04 -3.42 -6.11
CA ASP A 21 -6.38 -4.01 -5.95
C ASP A 21 -7.48 -2.94 -5.87
N LEU A 22 -7.25 -1.87 -5.09
CA LEU A 22 -8.20 -0.76 -4.94
C LEU A 22 -8.30 0.12 -6.19
N LEU A 23 -7.19 0.30 -6.91
CA LEU A 23 -7.12 1.08 -8.14
C LEU A 23 -7.55 0.28 -9.39
N GLY A 24 -7.77 -1.04 -9.25
CA GLY A 24 -8.04 -1.93 -10.38
C GLY A 24 -6.86 -2.10 -11.33
N LEU A 25 -5.64 -1.93 -10.81
CA LEU A 25 -4.38 -2.05 -11.56
C LEU A 25 -3.61 -3.31 -11.15
N ALA A 26 -2.62 -3.70 -11.94
CA ALA A 26 -1.63 -4.68 -11.49
C ALA A 26 -0.58 -4.00 -10.56
N PRO A 27 -0.01 -4.71 -9.57
CA PRO A 27 1.03 -4.15 -8.69
C PRO A 27 2.24 -3.60 -9.44
N SER A 28 2.56 -4.18 -10.60
CA SER A 28 3.61 -3.74 -11.52
C SER A 28 3.26 -2.48 -12.31
N GLN A 29 1.98 -2.08 -12.35
CA GLN A 29 1.51 -0.85 -13.01
C GLN A 29 1.35 0.33 -12.04
N VAL A 30 1.47 0.09 -10.73
CA VAL A 30 1.46 1.17 -9.74
C VAL A 30 2.75 1.97 -9.87
N ASP A 31 2.64 3.18 -10.42
CA ASP A 31 3.78 4.09 -10.57
C ASP A 31 4.19 4.64 -9.20
N VAL A 32 5.27 4.08 -8.65
CA VAL A 32 5.79 4.48 -7.33
C VAL A 32 6.35 5.90 -7.29
N ARG A 33 6.61 6.51 -8.46
CA ARG A 33 7.11 7.89 -8.56
C ARG A 33 5.99 8.92 -8.51
N ARG A 34 4.72 8.48 -8.51
CA ARG A 34 3.55 9.35 -8.42
C ARG A 34 2.85 9.15 -7.09
N PRO A 35 2.12 10.16 -6.59
CA PRO A 35 1.25 9.97 -5.44
C PRO A 35 0.09 9.04 -5.80
N LEU A 36 -0.35 8.23 -4.83
CA LEU A 36 -1.50 7.34 -5.01
C LEU A 36 -2.76 8.12 -5.42
N CYS A 37 -2.95 9.34 -4.92
CA CYS A 37 -4.04 10.23 -5.33
C CYS A 37 -4.04 10.53 -6.83
N ALA A 38 -2.85 10.70 -7.44
CA ALA A 38 -2.76 10.93 -8.89
C ALA A 38 -3.07 9.67 -9.71
N LEU A 39 -3.04 8.50 -9.08
CA LEU A 39 -3.47 7.23 -9.69
C LEU A 39 -4.97 6.98 -9.51
N GLY A 40 -5.68 7.80 -8.73
CA GLY A 40 -7.11 7.67 -8.43
C GLY A 40 -7.42 7.18 -7.02
N LEU A 41 -6.46 7.19 -6.09
CA LEU A 41 -6.73 6.84 -4.69
C LEU A 41 -7.51 7.96 -4.01
N ASP A 42 -8.72 7.65 -3.54
CA ASP A 42 -9.55 8.55 -2.74
C ASP A 42 -9.43 8.29 -1.24
N SER A 43 -10.03 9.17 -0.42
CA SER A 43 -10.03 9.06 1.05
C SER A 43 -10.60 7.74 1.57
N LEU A 44 -11.68 7.24 0.96
CA LEU A 44 -12.27 5.95 1.31
C LEU A 44 -11.35 4.77 0.98
N MET A 45 -10.68 4.81 -0.18
CA MET A 45 -9.71 3.78 -0.56
C MET A 45 -8.49 3.81 0.36
N ALA A 46 -7.98 5.00 0.69
CA ALA A 46 -6.89 5.17 1.65
C ALA A 46 -7.23 4.61 3.04
N ALA A 47 -8.47 4.81 3.52
CA ALA A 47 -8.92 4.24 4.78
C ALA A 47 -8.96 2.70 4.75
N GLN A 48 -9.47 2.13 3.65
CA GLN A 48 -9.49 0.68 3.45
C GLN A 48 -8.08 0.09 3.35
N LEU A 49 -7.18 0.76 2.64
CA LEU A 49 -5.78 0.38 2.50
C LEU A 49 -5.09 0.32 3.87
N ARG A 50 -5.22 1.40 4.66
CA ARG A 50 -4.70 1.44 6.04
C ARG A 50 -5.27 0.32 6.89
N GLN A 51 -6.59 0.13 6.90
CA GLN A 51 -7.23 -0.89 7.73
C GLN A 51 -6.72 -2.29 7.39
N ARG A 52 -6.57 -2.60 6.10
CA ARG A 52 -6.04 -3.90 5.64
C ARG A 52 -4.58 -4.07 6.05
N LEU A 53 -3.74 -3.05 5.86
CA LEU A 53 -2.33 -3.11 6.26
C LEU A 53 -2.14 -3.28 7.76
N LEU A 54 -2.96 -2.61 8.56
CA LEU A 54 -2.94 -2.74 10.01
C LEU A 54 -3.41 -4.14 10.46
N ALA A 55 -4.48 -4.67 9.85
CA ALA A 55 -5.05 -5.95 10.23
C ALA A 55 -4.21 -7.16 9.79
N ASP A 56 -3.70 -7.16 8.55
CA ASP A 56 -2.91 -8.28 8.00
C ASP A 56 -1.44 -8.19 8.41
N HIS A 57 -0.87 -6.98 8.45
CA HIS A 57 0.59 -6.79 8.59
C HIS A 57 0.99 -6.00 9.84
N GLY A 58 0.05 -5.44 10.60
CA GLY A 58 0.36 -4.61 11.77
C GLY A 58 0.95 -3.24 11.44
N ILE A 59 0.86 -2.79 10.18
CA ILE A 59 1.44 -1.52 9.72
C ILE A 59 0.38 -0.43 9.80
N ASP A 60 0.58 0.57 10.67
CA ASP A 60 -0.27 1.75 10.71
C ASP A 60 0.34 2.87 9.86
N ILE A 61 -0.35 3.22 8.76
CA ILE A 61 0.04 4.37 7.92
C ILE A 61 -1.03 5.46 8.06
N PRO A 62 -0.65 6.71 8.40
CA PRO A 62 -1.61 7.80 8.50
C PRO A 62 -2.32 8.06 7.17
N LEU A 63 -3.64 8.26 7.21
CA LEU A 63 -4.44 8.63 6.03
C LEU A 63 -3.89 9.87 5.31
N GLY A 64 -3.45 10.88 6.06
CA GLY A 64 -2.85 12.10 5.49
C GLY A 64 -1.57 11.82 4.69
N ARG A 65 -0.84 10.74 5.01
CA ARG A 65 0.33 10.26 4.27
C ARG A 65 -0.05 9.50 3.02
N LEU A 66 -1.06 8.63 3.09
CA LEU A 66 -1.60 7.93 1.92
C LEU A 66 -2.23 8.91 0.90
N LEU A 67 -2.84 9.99 1.40
CA LEU A 67 -3.47 11.03 0.59
C LEU A 67 -2.52 12.19 0.23
N ALA A 68 -1.29 12.14 0.71
CA ALA A 68 -0.30 13.17 0.41
C ALA A 68 0.00 13.19 -1.09
N GLN A 69 0.44 14.34 -1.59
CA GLN A 69 1.00 14.47 -2.94
C GLN A 69 2.45 13.96 -3.03
N ALA A 70 2.87 13.17 -2.05
CA ALA A 70 4.17 12.51 -1.99
C ALA A 70 4.17 11.23 -2.84
N PRO A 71 5.30 10.90 -3.50
CA PRO A 71 5.38 9.69 -4.30
C PRO A 71 5.31 8.43 -3.42
N VAL A 72 4.74 7.34 -3.95
CA VAL A 72 4.59 6.09 -3.19
C VAL A 72 5.93 5.56 -2.69
N GLU A 73 7.02 5.76 -3.43
CA GLU A 73 8.38 5.36 -3.04
C GLU A 73 8.83 5.94 -1.69
N GLU A 74 8.31 7.12 -1.32
CA GLU A 74 8.62 7.76 -0.04
C GLU A 74 7.93 7.00 1.10
N ILE A 75 6.68 6.61 0.91
CA ILE A 75 5.91 5.78 1.86
C ILE A 75 6.58 4.40 1.99
N LEU A 76 7.00 3.80 0.86
CA LEU A 76 7.69 2.51 0.83
C LEU A 76 9.04 2.53 1.53
N SER A 77 9.73 3.67 1.50
CA SER A 77 11.01 3.85 2.20
C SER A 77 10.80 3.94 3.71
N ASP A 78 9.73 4.62 4.13
CA ASP A 78 9.38 4.81 5.54
C ASP A 78 9.03 3.49 6.25
N ILE A 79 8.11 2.70 5.67
CA ILE A 79 7.69 1.42 6.24
C ILE A 79 8.74 0.31 6.15
N ALA A 80 9.88 0.56 5.52
CA ALA A 80 11.01 -0.36 5.50
C ALA A 80 12.13 0.03 6.46
N ALA A 81 12.09 1.26 6.97
CA ALA A 81 12.98 1.72 8.03
C ALA A 81 12.40 1.44 9.44
N ALA A 82 11.12 1.05 9.52
CA ALA A 82 10.40 0.66 10.73
C ALA A 82 10.41 -0.86 10.94
#